data_AF-A0A9Q3HNS2-F1
#
_entry.id   AF-A0A9Q3HNS2-F1
#
_cell.length_a   1.000
_cell.length_b   1.000
_cell.length_c   1.000
_cell.angle_alpha   90.00
_cell.angle_beta   90.00
_cell.angle_gamma   90.00
#
_symmetry.space_group_name_H-M   'P 1'
#
loop_
_entity.id
_entity.type
_entity.pdbx_description
1 polymer ?
#
loop_
_entity_poly.entity_id
_entity_poly.type
_entity_poly.pdbx_seq_one_letter_code
_entity_poly.pdbx_strand_id
1 'polypeptide(L)'
;MWKKACNTASKCITELKEYNKQRWDKSHKEPDFKEGEQVLVSTLNFDNLKGPNKMRDSFVGPFTIIQLIGKNAVGVKLTEELSTKHPVFPMSLVKPYYQTEEDKFPSRKKNL
;
A
#
# COMPACT_ATOMS: atom_id res chain seq x y z
N MET A 1 -5.05 -28.01 -38.47
CA MET A 1 -3.88 -27.31 -37.88
C MET A 1 -4.29 -26.22 -36.89
N TRP A 2 -5.18 -25.29 -37.26
CA TRP A 2 -5.60 -24.13 -36.45
C TRP A 2 -6.22 -24.45 -35.08
N LYS A 3 -7.17 -25.39 -35.00
CA LYS A 3 -7.84 -25.76 -33.73
C LYS A 3 -6.86 -26.24 -32.64
N LYS A 4 -5.78 -26.94 -33.04
CA LYS A 4 -4.74 -27.38 -32.09
C LYS A 4 -4.01 -26.19 -31.48
N ALA A 5 -3.65 -25.19 -32.30
CA ALA A 5 -2.99 -23.98 -31.82
C ALA A 5 -3.87 -23.17 -30.86
N CYS A 6 -5.16 -23.00 -31.16
CA CYS A 6 -6.10 -22.31 -30.27
C CYS A 6 -6.25 -23.02 -28.92
N ASN A 7 -6.30 -24.36 -28.93
CA ASN A 7 -6.39 -25.15 -27.71
C ASN A 7 -5.12 -25.02 -26.86
N THR A 8 -3.94 -25.07 -27.48
CA THR A 8 -2.68 -24.86 -26.77
C THR A 8 -2.61 -23.46 -26.17
N ALA A 9 -2.97 -22.42 -26.92
CA ALA A 9 -2.99 -21.06 -26.41
C ALA A 9 -3.93 -20.90 -25.21
N SER A 10 -5.13 -21.48 -25.29
CA SER A 10 -6.11 -21.47 -24.19
C SER A 10 -5.58 -22.18 -22.95
N LYS A 11 -4.89 -23.32 -23.14
CA LYS A 11 -4.24 -24.07 -22.07
C LYS A 11 -3.14 -23.24 -21.39
N CYS A 12 -2.25 -22.61 -22.15
CA CYS A 12 -1.19 -21.77 -21.61
C CYS A 12 -1.75 -20.60 -20.79
N ILE A 13 -2.82 -19.93 -21.26
CA ILE A 13 -3.47 -18.85 -20.50
C ILE A 13 -4.02 -19.37 -19.17
N THR A 14 -4.61 -20.57 -19.17
CA THR A 14 -5.19 -21.18 -17.97
C THR A 14 -4.09 -21.55 -16.97
N GLU A 15 -3.01 -22.17 -17.44
CA GLU A 15 -1.83 -22.51 -16.62
C GLU A 15 -1.17 -21.27 -16.02
N LEU A 16 -1.03 -20.19 -16.81
CA LEU A 16 -0.49 -18.91 -16.32
C LEU A 16 -1.36 -18.29 -15.24
N LYS A 17 -2.70 -18.34 -15.39
CA LYS A 17 -3.64 -17.86 -14.36
C LYS A 17 -3.50 -18.66 -13.07
N GLU A 18 -3.45 -19.98 -13.17
CA GLU A 18 -3.29 -20.90 -12.04
C GLU A 18 -1.96 -20.63 -11.31
N TYR A 19 -0.85 -20.54 -12.05
CA TYR A 19 0.48 -20.27 -11.52
C TYR A 19 0.54 -18.93 -10.77
N ASN A 20 0.00 -17.87 -11.38
CA ASN A 20 -0.03 -16.55 -10.75
C ASN A 20 -0.87 -16.54 -9.47
N LYS A 21 -2.02 -17.21 -9.48
CA LYS A 21 -2.87 -17.35 -8.29
C LYS A 21 -2.13 -18.08 -7.17
N GLN A 22 -1.57 -19.25 -7.43
CA GLN A 22 -0.83 -20.01 -6.41
C GLN A 22 0.33 -19.22 -5.81
N ARG A 23 1.05 -18.45 -6.64
CA ARG A 23 2.17 -17.62 -6.17
C ARG A 23 1.70 -16.44 -5.31
N TRP A 24 0.60 -15.81 -5.71
CA TRP A 24 -0.04 -14.75 -4.93
C TRP A 24 -0.50 -15.29 -3.57
N ASP A 25 -1.33 -16.34 -3.57
CA ASP A 25 -1.89 -16.95 -2.36
C ASP A 25 -0.80 -17.41 -1.37
N LYS A 26 0.36 -17.86 -1.87
CA LYS A 26 1.49 -18.28 -1.01
C LYS A 26 2.19 -17.13 -0.28
N SER A 27 2.28 -15.96 -0.92
CA SER A 27 3.12 -14.85 -0.44
C SER A 27 2.32 -13.65 0.09
N HIS A 28 1.07 -13.53 -0.35
CA HIS A 28 0.20 -12.45 0.01
C HIS A 28 -0.32 -12.64 1.43
N LYS A 29 -0.19 -11.59 2.23
CA LYS A 29 -0.82 -11.47 3.54
C LYS A 29 -1.66 -10.22 3.49
N GLU A 30 -2.97 -10.37 3.70
CA GLU A 30 -3.86 -9.22 3.88
C GLU A 30 -3.46 -8.53 5.20
N PRO A 31 -3.04 -7.26 5.17
CA PRO A 31 -2.79 -6.52 6.40
C PRO A 31 -4.13 -6.13 7.03
N ASP A 32 -4.33 -6.53 8.28
CA ASP A 32 -5.52 -6.19 9.06
C ASP A 32 -5.44 -4.73 9.52
N PHE A 33 -6.11 -3.84 8.79
CA PHE A 33 -6.31 -2.45 9.19
C PHE A 33 -7.72 -2.25 9.74
N LYS A 34 -7.86 -1.32 10.68
CA LYS A 34 -9.17 -0.91 11.22
C LYS A 34 -9.44 0.57 10.99
N GLU A 35 -10.72 0.90 10.92
CA GLU A 35 -11.15 2.30 10.91
C GLU A 35 -10.71 2.99 12.20
N GLY A 36 -10.17 4.21 12.08
CA GLY A 36 -9.62 4.98 13.19
C GLY A 36 -8.14 4.73 13.48
N GLU A 37 -7.50 3.71 12.89
CA GLU A 37 -6.05 3.51 13.06
C GLU A 37 -5.22 4.56 12.30
N GLN A 38 -4.03 4.84 12.81
CA GLN A 38 -3.07 5.70 12.16
C GLN A 38 -2.17 4.89 11.23
N VAL A 39 -1.99 5.43 10.02
CA VAL A 39 -1.18 4.79 8.98
C VAL A 39 -0.30 5.79 8.26
N LEU A 40 0.84 5.30 7.78
CA LEU A 40 1.73 6.01 6.89
C LEU A 40 1.39 5.68 5.44
N VAL A 41 1.41 6.69 4.56
CA VAL A 41 1.13 6.54 3.12
C VAL A 41 2.41 6.70 2.31
N SER A 42 2.63 5.84 1.32
CA SER A 42 3.84 5.85 0.49
C SER A 42 3.94 7.07 -0.42
N THR A 43 5.13 7.66 -0.52
CA THR A 43 5.42 8.85 -1.35
C THR A 43 5.68 8.54 -2.82
N LEU A 44 5.59 7.28 -3.25
CA LEU A 44 5.90 6.83 -4.61
C LEU A 44 5.16 7.62 -5.70
N ASN A 45 3.88 7.94 -5.47
CA ASN A 45 3.02 8.63 -6.45
C ASN A 45 2.74 10.10 -6.08
N PHE A 46 3.58 10.67 -5.22
CA PHE A 46 3.46 12.05 -4.77
C PHE A 46 4.50 12.92 -5.49
N ASP A 47 4.02 13.74 -6.42
CA ASP A 47 4.85 14.68 -7.20
C ASP A 47 4.98 16.04 -6.50
N ASN A 48 4.06 16.34 -5.58
CA ASN A 48 3.97 17.64 -4.90
C ASN A 48 4.77 17.69 -3.59
N LEU A 49 5.62 16.69 -3.33
CA LEU A 49 6.46 16.68 -2.14
C LEU A 49 7.72 17.51 -2.38
N LYS A 50 8.07 18.34 -1.41
CA LYS A 50 9.24 19.21 -1.47
C LYS A 50 10.53 18.38 -1.38
N GLY A 51 11.48 18.66 -2.27
CA GLY A 51 12.84 18.13 -2.22
C GLY A 51 13.13 16.98 -3.19
N PRO A 52 14.40 16.54 -3.29
CA PRO A 52 14.82 15.53 -4.23
C PRO A 52 14.36 14.12 -3.81
N ASN A 53 13.99 13.30 -4.79
CA ASN A 53 13.43 11.95 -4.56
C ASN A 53 14.30 11.02 -3.70
N LYS A 54 15.62 11.23 -3.66
CA LYS A 54 16.57 10.41 -2.89
C LYS A 54 16.66 10.79 -1.41
N MET A 55 16.29 12.02 -1.05
CA MET A 55 16.46 12.56 0.31
C MET A 55 15.13 12.65 1.07
N ARG A 56 14.01 12.55 0.37
CA ARG A 56 12.67 12.52 0.98
C ARG A 56 12.37 11.16 1.59
N ASP A 57 11.52 11.17 2.61
CA ASP A 57 11.01 9.94 3.21
C ASP A 57 10.15 9.17 2.21
N SER A 58 10.25 7.83 2.27
CA SER A 58 9.46 6.93 1.43
C SER A 58 7.98 6.87 1.84
N PHE A 59 7.67 7.37 3.03
CA PHE A 59 6.33 7.38 3.62
C PHE A 59 6.09 8.72 4.32
N VAL A 60 4.87 9.22 4.24
CA VAL A 60 4.45 10.48 4.85
C VAL A 60 3.31 10.26 5.82
N GLY A 61 3.33 11.07 6.88
CA GLY A 61 2.25 11.37 7.82
C GLY A 61 1.67 10.19 8.58
N PRO A 62 1.33 10.32 9.87
CA PRO A 62 0.28 9.49 10.42
C PRO A 62 -1.08 10.04 9.97
N PHE A 63 -1.71 9.38 9.00
CA PHE A 63 -3.07 9.67 8.58
C PHE A 63 -4.05 8.70 9.23
N THR A 64 -5.23 9.20 9.62
CA THR A 64 -6.27 8.36 10.18
C THR A 64 -7.08 7.69 9.07
N ILE A 65 -7.28 6.37 9.18
CA ILE A 65 -8.21 5.64 8.31
C ILE A 65 -9.64 6.07 8.63
N ILE A 66 -10.33 6.60 7.63
CA ILE A 66 -11.77 6.96 7.73
C ILE A 66 -12.62 5.72 7.47
N GLN A 67 -12.28 4.95 6.44
CA GLN A 67 -13.06 3.81 6.00
C GLN A 67 -12.19 2.76 5.28
N LEU A 68 -12.60 1.51 5.33
CA LEU A 68 -12.00 0.43 4.53
C LEU A 68 -12.80 0.21 3.24
N ILE A 69 -12.15 0.33 2.09
CA ILE A 69 -12.79 0.15 0.78
C ILE A 69 -12.50 -1.26 0.29
N GLY A 70 -13.39 -2.18 0.69
CA GLY A 70 -13.22 -3.61 0.45
C GLY A 70 -11.95 -4.13 1.12
N LYS A 71 -11.32 -5.13 0.49
CA LYS A 71 -10.11 -5.79 1.02
C LYS A 71 -8.80 -5.19 0.55
N ASN A 72 -8.83 -4.32 -0.46
CA ASN A 72 -7.62 -3.93 -1.20
C ASN A 72 -7.24 -2.46 -1.00
N ALA A 73 -8.13 -1.64 -0.46
CA ALA A 73 -7.90 -0.20 -0.36
C ALA A 73 -8.42 0.38 0.96
N VAL A 74 -7.81 1.48 1.37
CA VAL A 74 -8.16 2.23 2.58
C VAL A 74 -8.39 3.69 2.20
N GLY A 75 -9.45 4.28 2.74
CA GLY A 75 -9.72 5.71 2.67
C GLY A 75 -9.11 6.40 3.89
N VAL A 76 -8.23 7.37 3.66
CA VAL A 76 -7.52 8.09 4.73
C VAL A 76 -7.88 9.58 4.71
N LYS A 77 -7.82 10.20 5.89
CA LYS A 77 -7.94 11.65 6.02
C LYS A 77 -6.61 12.31 5.71
N LEU A 78 -6.45 12.83 4.49
CA LEU A 78 -5.27 13.62 4.12
C LEU A 78 -5.34 15.02 4.73
N THR A 79 -4.17 15.58 5.06
CA THR A 79 -4.01 16.98 5.45
C THR A 79 -4.16 17.91 4.24
N GLU A 80 -4.47 19.19 4.47
CA GLU A 80 -4.76 20.16 3.40
C GLU A 80 -3.66 20.26 2.34
N GLU A 81 -2.39 20.15 2.73
CA GLU A 81 -1.24 20.17 1.82
C GLU A 81 -1.27 19.04 0.78
N LEU A 82 -1.90 17.91 1.10
CA LEU A 82 -2.00 16.72 0.25
C LEU A 82 -3.43 16.48 -0.25
N SER A 83 -4.36 17.39 0.03
CA SER A 83 -5.79 17.27 -0.30
C SER A 83 -6.06 17.17 -1.81
N THR A 84 -5.13 17.65 -2.65
CA THR A 84 -5.22 17.50 -4.11
C THR A 84 -5.10 16.05 -4.58
N LYS A 85 -4.50 15.16 -3.78
CA LYS A 85 -4.38 13.74 -4.11
C LYS A 85 -5.63 12.97 -3.66
N HIS A 86 -5.97 11.91 -4.40
CA HIS A 86 -7.10 11.07 -4.04
C HIS A 86 -6.87 10.43 -2.65
N PRO A 87 -7.86 10.49 -1.73
CA PRO A 87 -7.71 10.01 -0.36
C PRO A 87 -7.79 8.47 -0.22
N VAL A 88 -7.84 7.74 -1.35
CA VAL A 88 -7.98 6.28 -1.36
C VAL A 88 -6.68 5.67 -1.85
N PHE A 89 -6.09 4.83 -1.00
CA PHE A 89 -4.81 4.19 -1.27
C PHE A 89 -4.95 2.66 -1.24
N PRO A 90 -4.28 1.95 -2.16
CA PRO A 90 -4.13 0.50 -2.06
C PRO A 90 -3.39 0.11 -0.77
N MET A 91 -3.78 -1.00 -0.13
CA MET A 91 -3.15 -1.48 1.10
C MET A 91 -1.63 -1.70 0.97
N SER A 92 -1.15 -2.02 -0.23
CA SER A 92 0.29 -2.18 -0.50
C SER A 92 1.10 -0.89 -0.36
N LEU A 93 0.44 0.27 -0.46
CA LEU A 93 1.06 1.59 -0.33
C LEU A 93 0.88 2.19 1.07
N VAL A 94 0.32 1.42 2.00
CA VAL A 94 0.00 1.87 3.35
C VAL A 94 0.74 1.01 4.36
N LYS A 95 1.24 1.64 5.43
CA LYS A 95 1.90 0.96 6.55
C LYS A 95 1.26 1.35 7.87
N PRO A 96 1.12 0.43 8.83
CA PRO A 96 0.68 0.79 10.18
C PRO A 96 1.68 1.77 10.81
N TYR A 97 1.16 2.80 11.46
CA TYR A 97 1.98 3.73 12.24
C TYR A 97 2.11 3.20 13.67
N TYR A 98 3.34 2.97 14.10
CA TYR A 98 3.64 2.58 15.48
C TYR A 98 4.22 3.79 16.22
N GLN A 99 3.52 4.22 17.28
CA GLN A 99 4.05 5.24 18.17
C GLN A 99 5.32 4.72 18.84
N THR A 100 6.32 5.60 18.96
CA THR A 100 7.57 5.24 19.65
C THR A 100 7.35 5.36 21.15
N GLU A 101 7.50 4.25 21.86
CA GLU A 101 7.50 4.20 23.33
C GLU A 101 8.72 4.97 23.87
N GLU A 102 8.50 6.18 24.40
CA GLU A 102 9.57 7.08 24.86
C GLU A 102 10.36 6.47 26.03
N ASP A 103 9.67 5.75 26.93
CA ASP A 103 10.27 5.13 28.11
C ASP A 103 11.26 4.01 27.77
N LYS A 104 11.05 3.32 26.65
CA LYS A 104 11.91 2.19 26.23
C LYS A 104 13.14 2.66 25.46
N PHE A 105 13.07 3.81 24.79
CA PHE A 105 14.13 4.30 23.91
C PHE A 105 14.33 5.82 24.04
N PRO A 106 14.85 6.30 25.19
CA PRO A 106 14.97 7.73 25.48
C PRO A 106 15.92 8.50 24.56
N SER A 107 16.83 7.80 23.86
CA SER A 107 17.81 8.41 22.94
C SER A 107 17.31 8.57 21.49
N ARG A 108 16.10 8.09 21.16
CA ARG A 108 15.57 8.16 19.79
C ARG A 108 15.00 9.55 19.51
N LYS A 109 15.54 10.25 18.50
CA LYS A 109 14.98 11.54 18.05
C LYS A 109 13.57 11.33 17.51
N LYS A 110 12.62 12.16 17.94
CA LYS A 110 11.25 12.19 17.41
C LYS A 110 11.32 12.71 15.97
N ASN A 111 10.86 11.92 15.01
CA ASN A 111 10.59 12.42 13.67
C ASN A 111 9.22 13.10 13.75
N LEU A 112 9.22 14.44 13.68
CA LEU A 112 8.03 15.29 13.63
C LEU A 112 7.67 15.55 12.17
#